data_AF-A0A164V150-F1
#
_entry.id   AF-A0A164V150-F1
#
_cell.length_a   1.000
_cell.length_b   1.000
_cell.length_c   1.000
_cell.angle_alpha   90.00
_cell.angle_beta   90.00
_cell.angle_gamma   90.00
#
_symmetry.space_group_name_H-M   'P 1'
#
loop_
_entity.id
_entity.type
_entity.pdbx_description
1 polymer ?
#
loop_
_entity_poly.entity_id
_entity_poly.type
_entity_poly.pdbx_seq_one_letter_code
_entity_poly.pdbx_strand_id
1 'polypeptide(L)'
;MSALLLTLGFRDGSVVFDDLESFVWVLIVTAFWVNPPSSSSDEYGVWERSAEGLTRNSLLPPGGIPSKDWLGNRKTSLLFHLAEKDDEPVIYYDETSRKYAGVIKQLSAYMFRCHFQRNSMKLSLGEDTYYIQVLQMFRDAILSLSSRRT
;
A
#
# COMPACT_ATOMS: atom_id res chain seq x y z
N MET A 1 6.24 -10.30 1.66
CA MET A 1 6.84 -10.04 3.00
C MET A 1 6.30 -8.73 3.53
N SER A 2 5.68 -8.79 4.71
CA SER A 2 5.11 -7.64 5.42
C SER A 2 6.22 -6.64 5.80
N ALA A 3 5.93 -5.35 5.77
CA ALA A 3 6.88 -4.30 6.16
C ALA A 3 7.33 -4.50 7.61
N LEU A 4 6.41 -4.97 8.45
CA LEU A 4 6.62 -5.27 9.86
C LEU A 4 7.57 -6.43 10.09
N LEU A 5 7.39 -7.54 9.37
CA LEU A 5 8.30 -8.70 9.45
C LEU A 5 9.72 -8.32 9.03
N LEU A 6 9.85 -7.36 8.10
CA LEU A 6 11.12 -6.87 7.62
C LEU A 6 11.82 -5.94 8.61
N THR A 7 11.08 -5.08 9.31
CA THR A 7 11.62 -4.10 10.26
C THR A 7 11.88 -4.68 11.66
N LEU A 8 11.08 -5.65 12.13
CA LEU A 8 11.20 -6.17 13.50
C LEU A 8 12.10 -7.40 13.63
N GLY A 9 12.41 -8.12 12.54
CA GLY A 9 13.35 -9.25 12.58
C GLY A 9 12.90 -10.49 13.36
N PHE A 10 11.77 -10.44 14.07
CA PHE A 10 11.15 -11.58 14.75
C PHE A 10 9.61 -11.55 14.63
N ARG A 11 9.01 -12.75 14.65
CA ARG A 11 7.60 -13.00 14.37
C ARG A 11 6.75 -12.89 15.66
N ASP A 12 6.73 -11.71 16.28
CA ASP A 12 5.80 -11.39 17.39
C ASP A 12 4.44 -10.85 16.88
N GLY A 13 4.22 -10.94 15.57
CA GLY A 13 3.05 -10.42 14.86
C GLY A 13 1.96 -11.48 14.60
N SER A 14 0.77 -10.99 14.24
CA SER A 14 -0.33 -11.84 13.77
C SER A 14 -0.04 -12.31 12.35
N VAL A 15 -0.14 -13.62 12.12
CA VAL A 15 0.07 -14.22 10.79
C VAL A 15 -0.98 -13.70 9.81
N VAL A 16 -2.21 -13.52 10.29
CA VAL A 16 -3.30 -12.90 9.53
C VAL A 16 -2.92 -11.49 9.08
N PHE A 17 -2.36 -10.68 9.99
CA PHE A 17 -1.95 -9.32 9.64
C PHE A 17 -0.86 -9.31 8.55
N ASP A 18 0.16 -10.17 8.68
CA ASP A 18 1.24 -10.27 7.70
C ASP A 18 0.75 -10.72 6.31
N ASP A 19 -0.24 -11.62 6.28
CA ASP A 19 -0.87 -12.11 5.06
C ASP A 19 -1.70 -11.02 4.38
N LEU A 20 -2.59 -10.36 5.15
CA LEU A 20 -3.41 -9.26 4.65
C LEU A 20 -2.55 -8.09 4.17
N GLU A 21 -1.47 -7.74 4.88
CA GLU A 21 -0.54 -6.72 4.41
C GLU A 21 0.13 -7.14 3.09
N SER A 22 0.51 -8.41 2.96
CA SER A 22 1.08 -8.94 1.72
C SER A 22 0.08 -8.86 0.56
N PHE A 23 -1.20 -9.15 0.78
CA PHE A 23 -2.25 -8.97 -0.22
C PHE A 23 -2.44 -7.51 -0.63
N VAL A 24 -2.43 -6.58 0.33
CA VAL A 24 -2.50 -5.13 0.05
C VAL A 24 -1.31 -4.70 -0.82
N TRP A 25 -0.10 -5.16 -0.52
CA TRP A 25 1.07 -4.87 -1.35
C TRP A 25 0.94 -5.42 -2.78
N VAL A 26 0.39 -6.62 -2.95
CA VAL A 26 0.11 -7.17 -4.28
C VAL A 26 -0.87 -6.27 -5.04
N LEU A 27 -1.96 -5.84 -4.40
CA LEU A 27 -2.91 -4.93 -5.03
C LEU A 27 -2.27 -3.58 -5.43
N ILE A 28 -1.51 -2.96 -4.52
CA ILE A 28 -0.81 -1.69 -4.79
C ILE A 28 0.13 -1.84 -5.98
N VAL A 29 1.02 -2.85 -5.94
CA VAL A 29 2.02 -3.04 -6.99
C VAL A 29 1.34 -3.33 -8.33
N THR A 30 0.33 -4.20 -8.36
CA THR A 30 -0.35 -4.55 -9.62
C THR A 30 -1.18 -3.40 -10.19
N ALA A 31 -1.89 -2.64 -9.35
CA ALA A 31 -2.68 -1.50 -9.80
C ALA A 31 -1.81 -0.36 -10.32
N PHE A 32 -0.61 -0.18 -9.75
CA PHE A 32 0.30 0.92 -10.08
C PHE A 32 1.45 0.51 -11.01
N TRP A 33 1.40 -0.71 -11.58
CA TRP A 33 2.45 -1.22 -12.46
C TRP A 33 2.37 -0.63 -13.87
N VAL A 34 2.82 0.61 -13.99
CA VAL A 34 2.80 1.35 -15.25
C VAL A 34 4.22 1.46 -15.80
N ASN A 35 4.36 1.33 -17.12
CA ASN A 35 5.64 1.55 -17.78
C ASN A 35 6.01 3.04 -17.68
N PRO A 36 7.22 3.37 -17.18
CA PRO A 36 7.64 4.76 -17.09
C PRO A 36 7.70 5.35 -18.50
N PRO A 37 7.23 6.60 -18.68
CA PRO A 37 7.51 7.34 -19.90
C PRO A 37 9.04 7.59 -19.99
N SER A 38 9.51 7.95 -21.19
CA SER A 38 10.92 8.32 -21.39
C SER A 38 11.32 9.47 -20.45
N SER A 39 12.53 9.43 -19.87
CA SER A 39 13.04 10.52 -19.02
C SER A 39 13.18 11.86 -19.75
N SER A 40 13.15 11.83 -21.09
CA SER A 40 13.18 13.02 -21.94
C SER A 40 11.79 13.56 -22.29
N SER A 41 10.70 12.91 -21.84
CA SER A 41 9.33 13.37 -22.12
C SER A 41 8.85 14.37 -21.07
N ASP A 42 7.96 15.27 -21.48
CA ASP A 42 7.33 16.23 -20.58
C ASP A 42 6.46 15.56 -19.50
N GLU A 43 6.02 14.32 -19.76
CA GLU A 43 5.21 13.52 -18.83
C GLU A 43 6.01 12.85 -17.71
N TYR A 44 7.33 12.73 -17.86
CA TYR A 44 8.17 12.03 -16.88
C TYR A 44 8.07 12.63 -15.48
N GLY A 45 8.10 13.97 -15.37
CA GLY A 45 7.98 14.64 -14.08
C GLY A 45 6.61 14.48 -13.40
N VAL A 46 5.56 14.16 -14.17
CA VAL A 46 4.23 13.84 -13.63
C VAL A 46 4.21 12.40 -13.15
N TRP A 47 4.69 11.47 -13.97
CA TRP A 47 4.79 10.06 -13.61
C TRP A 47 5.71 9.85 -12.38
N GLU A 48 6.86 10.52 -12.32
CA GLU A 48 7.84 10.36 -11.24
C GLU A 48 7.26 10.75 -9.86
N ARG A 49 6.41 11.78 -9.83
CA ARG A 49 5.72 12.26 -8.61
C ARG A 49 4.40 11.54 -8.33
N SER A 50 3.95 10.68 -9.24
CA SER A 50 2.71 9.91 -9.08
C SER A 50 2.89 8.72 -8.14
N ALA A 51 1.78 8.13 -7.69
CA ALA A 51 1.75 6.90 -6.90
C ALA A 51 2.52 5.76 -7.60
N GLU A 52 2.46 5.69 -8.93
CA GLU A 52 3.17 4.72 -9.75
C GLU A 52 4.68 4.91 -9.69
N GLY A 53 5.16 6.14 -9.90
CA GLY A 53 6.57 6.48 -9.79
C GLY A 53 7.12 6.23 -8.38
N LEU A 54 6.40 6.69 -7.36
CA LEU A 54 6.77 6.50 -5.95
C LEU A 54 6.81 5.02 -5.56
N THR A 55 5.81 4.23 -5.97
CA THR A 55 5.75 2.79 -5.70
C THR A 55 6.92 2.07 -6.36
N ARG A 56 7.18 2.36 -7.64
CA ARG A 56 8.28 1.73 -8.38
C ARG A 56 9.63 2.08 -7.75
N ASN A 57 9.89 3.35 -7.49
CA ASN A 57 11.19 3.81 -6.97
C ASN A 57 11.44 3.37 -5.52
N SER A 58 10.39 3.24 -4.72
CA SER A 58 10.49 2.82 -3.32
C SER A 58 10.63 1.31 -3.14
N LEU A 59 9.99 0.51 -4.00
CA LEU A 59 10.00 -0.96 -3.89
C LEU A 59 11.06 -1.61 -4.78
N LEU A 60 11.44 -0.96 -5.88
CA LEU A 60 12.38 -1.46 -6.89
C LEU A 60 13.39 -0.35 -7.25
N PRO A 61 14.20 0.11 -6.28
CA PRO A 61 15.20 1.14 -6.54
C PRO A 61 16.23 0.65 -7.59
N PRO A 62 16.77 1.54 -8.45
CA PRO A 62 17.75 1.19 -9.49
C PRO A 62 19.00 0.47 -8.98
N GLY A 63 19.41 0.72 -7.73
CA GLY A 63 20.55 0.08 -7.08
C GLY A 63 20.24 -1.24 -6.35
N GLY A 64 19.01 -1.75 -6.46
CA GLY A 64 18.54 -2.89 -5.68
C GLY A 64 18.21 -2.53 -4.23
N ILE A 65 17.61 -3.48 -3.52
CA ILE A 65 17.11 -3.28 -2.15
C ILE A 65 18.30 -3.30 -1.18
N PRO A 66 18.63 -2.18 -0.50
CA PRO A 66 19.85 -2.10 0.32
C PRO A 66 19.82 -2.97 1.58
N SER A 67 18.65 -3.07 2.22
CA SER A 67 18.44 -3.90 3.41
C SER A 67 16.95 -4.19 3.62
N LYS A 68 16.66 -5.14 4.52
CA LYS A 68 15.29 -5.43 4.96
C LYS A 68 14.65 -4.23 5.65
N ASP A 69 15.37 -3.58 6.57
CA ASP A 69 14.89 -2.39 7.29
C ASP A 69 14.56 -1.24 6.35
N TRP A 70 15.41 -1.03 5.34
CA TRP A 70 15.18 -0.02 4.31
C TRP A 70 13.87 -0.30 3.57
N LEU A 71 13.64 -1.55 3.16
CA LEU A 71 12.40 -1.94 2.48
C LEU A 71 11.18 -1.79 3.38
N GLY A 72 11.28 -2.18 4.65
CA GLY A 72 10.22 -2.01 5.64
C GLY A 72 9.85 -0.53 5.81
N ASN A 73 10.85 0.34 5.98
CA ASN A 73 10.63 1.78 6.10
C ASN A 73 9.97 2.38 4.85
N ARG A 74 10.44 2.01 3.65
CA ARG A 74 9.86 2.48 2.38
C ARG A 74 8.40 2.07 2.22
N LYS A 75 8.10 0.82 2.56
CA LYS A 75 6.72 0.30 2.57
C LYS A 75 5.83 1.08 3.53
N THR A 76 6.28 1.32 4.75
CA THR A 76 5.51 2.09 5.74
C THR A 76 5.27 3.53 5.29
N SER A 77 6.31 4.21 4.76
CA SER A 77 6.16 5.57 4.21
C SER A 77 5.17 5.62 3.04
N LEU A 78 5.20 4.64 2.14
CA LEU A 78 4.23 4.54 1.04
C LEU A 78 2.79 4.34 1.54
N LEU A 79 2.57 3.46 2.53
CA LEU A 79 1.23 3.29 3.11
C LEU A 79 0.72 4.57 3.76
N PHE A 80 1.60 5.34 4.41
CA PHE A 80 1.26 6.64 4.98
C PHE A 80 0.82 7.64 3.90
N HIS A 81 1.62 7.74 2.84
CA HIS A 81 1.34 8.61 1.71
C HIS A 81 0.03 8.26 1.00
N LEU A 82 -0.17 6.96 0.69
CA LEU A 82 -1.38 6.45 0.03
C LEU A 82 -2.63 6.53 0.89
N ALA A 83 -2.49 6.56 2.22
CA ALA A 83 -3.59 6.84 3.13
C ALA A 83 -4.01 8.33 3.13
N GLU A 84 -3.34 9.19 2.36
CA GLU A 84 -3.46 10.66 2.37
C GLU A 84 -3.38 11.20 3.80
N LYS A 85 -2.35 10.75 4.52
CA LYS A 85 -2.01 11.30 5.84
C LYS A 85 -0.93 12.38 5.76
N ASP A 86 -0.38 12.60 4.58
CA ASP A 86 0.40 13.78 4.22
C ASP A 86 -0.52 14.94 3.80
N ASP A 87 -0.03 16.18 3.90
CA ASP A 87 -0.74 17.37 3.40
C ASP A 87 -0.78 17.46 1.86
N GLU A 88 -0.03 16.60 1.17
CA GLU A 88 0.08 16.58 -0.29
C GLU A 88 -0.87 15.54 -0.91
N PRO A 89 -1.73 15.94 -1.87
CA PRO A 89 -2.64 15.01 -2.53
C PRO A 89 -1.87 14.02 -3.43
N VAL A 90 -2.29 12.75 -3.41
CA VAL A 90 -1.69 11.71 -4.24
C VAL A 90 -2.07 11.90 -5.70
N ILE A 91 -1.07 11.99 -6.58
CA ILE A 91 -1.25 12.03 -8.02
C ILE A 91 -1.27 10.59 -8.56
N TYR A 92 -2.20 10.28 -9.46
CA TYR A 92 -2.28 9.00 -10.14
C TYR A 92 -2.15 9.23 -11.64
N TYR A 93 -1.11 8.66 -12.25
CA TYR A 93 -0.78 8.86 -13.66
C TYR A 93 -1.72 8.05 -14.59
N ASP A 94 -1.99 6.79 -14.25
CA ASP A 94 -2.79 5.87 -15.07
C ASP A 94 -4.28 5.81 -14.65
N GLU A 95 -5.15 5.48 -15.59
CA GLU A 95 -6.59 5.33 -15.33
C GLU A 95 -6.90 4.13 -14.41
N THR A 96 -6.17 3.03 -14.56
CA THR A 96 -6.29 1.85 -13.70
C THR A 96 -5.92 2.21 -12.26
N SER A 97 -4.81 2.91 -12.06
CA SER A 97 -4.42 3.41 -10.74
C SER A 97 -5.50 4.27 -10.12
N ARG A 98 -6.07 5.23 -10.88
CA ARG A 98 -7.20 6.07 -10.43
C ARG A 98 -8.43 5.26 -10.05
N LYS A 99 -8.73 4.19 -10.80
CA LYS A 99 -9.84 3.29 -10.51
C LYS A 99 -9.66 2.58 -9.17
N TYR A 100 -8.44 2.15 -8.83
CA TYR A 100 -8.15 1.46 -7.56
C TYR A 100 -7.77 2.40 -6.40
N ALA A 101 -7.55 3.69 -6.66
CA ALA A 101 -7.13 4.68 -5.66
C ALA A 101 -7.98 4.67 -4.38
N GLY A 102 -9.31 4.63 -4.52
CA GLY A 102 -10.23 4.65 -3.38
C GLY A 102 -10.07 3.45 -2.44
N VAL A 103 -9.97 2.24 -2.99
CA VAL A 103 -9.77 1.02 -2.19
C VAL A 103 -8.37 0.97 -1.60
N ILE A 104 -7.34 1.34 -2.37
CA ILE A 104 -5.96 1.37 -1.89
C ILE A 104 -5.80 2.36 -0.74
N LYS A 105 -6.42 3.54 -0.83
CA LYS A 105 -6.42 4.54 0.26
C LYS A 105 -7.03 3.99 1.55
N GLN A 106 -8.21 3.37 1.46
CA GLN A 106 -8.88 2.79 2.63
C GLN A 106 -8.07 1.67 3.28
N LEU A 107 -7.55 0.74 2.47
CA LEU A 107 -6.72 -0.36 2.95
C LEU A 107 -5.40 0.14 3.54
N SER A 108 -4.77 1.15 2.93
CA SER A 108 -3.54 1.76 3.45
C SER A 108 -3.78 2.44 4.79
N ALA A 109 -4.88 3.20 4.93
CA ALA A 109 -5.28 3.82 6.19
C ALA A 109 -5.58 2.78 7.29
N TYR A 110 -6.22 1.66 6.92
CA TYR A 110 -6.46 0.55 7.85
C TYR A 110 -5.15 -0.07 8.34
N MET A 111 -4.27 -0.45 7.41
CA MET A 111 -2.96 -1.05 7.74
C MET A 111 -2.12 -0.12 8.60
N PHE A 112 -2.12 1.18 8.30
CA PHE A 112 -1.45 2.20 9.09
C PHE A 112 -2.03 2.29 10.52
N ARG A 113 -3.36 2.37 10.65
CA ARG A 113 -4.01 2.41 11.97
C ARG A 113 -3.65 1.18 12.80
N CYS A 114 -3.65 0.00 12.19
CA CYS A 114 -3.24 -1.24 12.85
C CYS A 114 -1.76 -1.22 13.25
N HIS A 115 -0.88 -0.66 12.41
CA HIS A 115 0.55 -0.49 12.73
C HIS A 115 0.77 0.37 13.99
N PHE A 116 0.07 1.51 14.11
CA PHE A 116 0.21 2.43 15.25
C PHE A 116 -0.55 1.99 16.51
N GLN A 117 -1.72 1.36 16.35
CA GLN A 117 -2.48 0.82 17.48
C GLN A 117 -1.78 -0.37 18.12
N ARG A 118 -0.96 -1.13 17.38
CA ARG A 118 -0.20 -2.26 17.90
C ARG A 118 0.98 -1.85 18.80
N ASN A 119 1.55 -0.68 18.54
CA ASN A 119 2.61 -0.09 19.37
C ASN A 119 2.06 0.59 20.65
N SER A 120 0.77 0.96 20.68
CA SER A 120 0.13 1.63 21.82
C SER A 120 -0.84 0.74 22.60
N MET A 121 -1.27 -0.39 22.04
CA MET A 121 -2.16 -1.36 22.66
C MET A 121 -1.74 -2.78 22.29
N LYS A 122 -1.57 -3.65 23.30
CA LYS A 122 -1.77 -5.09 23.14
C LYS A 122 -3.12 -5.27 22.44
N LEU A 123 -3.12 -5.56 21.14
CA LEU A 123 -4.33 -5.70 20.36
C LEU A 123 -5.15 -6.86 20.95
N SER A 124 -6.21 -6.50 21.66
CA SER A 124 -7.21 -7.41 22.23
C SER A 124 -8.22 -7.93 21.20
N LEU A 125 -8.06 -7.55 19.93
CA LEU A 125 -8.87 -8.00 18.81
C LEU A 125 -8.32 -9.34 18.29
N GLY A 126 -9.14 -10.39 18.31
CA GLY A 126 -8.78 -11.70 17.78
C GLY A 126 -8.46 -11.65 16.29
N GLU A 127 -7.59 -12.55 15.82
CA GLU A 127 -7.13 -12.61 14.43
C GLU A 127 -8.29 -12.71 13.41
N ASP A 128 -9.37 -13.41 13.77
CA ASP A 128 -10.58 -13.54 12.96
C ASP A 128 -11.23 -12.19 12.63
N THR A 129 -11.15 -11.23 13.56
CA THR A 129 -11.75 -9.90 13.37
C THR A 129 -10.98 -9.10 12.33
N TYR A 130 -9.64 -9.23 12.29
CA TYR A 130 -8.81 -8.61 11.25
C TYR A 130 -9.16 -9.17 9.88
N TYR A 131 -9.26 -10.50 9.79
CA TYR A 131 -9.55 -11.18 8.54
C TYR A 131 -10.90 -10.74 7.99
N ILE A 132 -11.95 -10.75 8.82
CA ILE A 132 -13.31 -10.35 8.41
C ILE A 132 -13.35 -8.89 7.96
N GLN A 133 -12.71 -7.97 8.70
CA GLN A 133 -12.72 -6.55 8.34
C GLN A 133 -12.06 -6.28 6.98
N VAL A 134 -10.90 -6.88 6.73
CA VAL A 134 -10.21 -6.71 5.44
C VAL A 134 -10.97 -7.39 4.30
N LEU A 135 -11.55 -8.57 4.52
CA LEU A 135 -12.43 -9.20 3.53
C LEU A 135 -13.66 -8.36 3.22
N GLN A 136 -14.26 -7.71 4.22
CA GLN A 136 -15.37 -6.78 4.02
C GLN A 136 -14.94 -5.57 3.19
N MET A 137 -13.78 -4.97 3.49
CA MET A 137 -13.24 -3.87 2.67
C MET A 137 -12.99 -4.30 1.22
N PHE A 138 -12.47 -5.51 0.99
CA PHE A 138 -12.32 -6.04 -0.37
C PHE A 138 -13.66 -6.26 -1.07
N ARG A 139 -14.65 -6.83 -0.36
CA ARG A 139 -16.00 -7.04 -0.90
C ARG A 139 -16.63 -5.71 -1.31
N ASP A 140 -16.58 -4.71 -0.45
CA ASP A 140 -17.16 -3.40 -0.70
C ASP A 140 -16.46 -2.70 -1.85
N ALA A 141 -15.13 -2.83 -1.94
CA ALA A 141 -14.36 -2.33 -3.07
C ALA A 141 -14.78 -2.99 -4.39
N ILE A 142 -14.89 -4.31 -4.44
CA ILE A 142 -15.33 -5.04 -5.64
C ILE A 142 -16.73 -4.58 -6.06
N LEU A 143 -17.65 -4.43 -5.10
CA LEU A 143 -19.01 -3.94 -5.38
C LEU A 143 -18.99 -2.52 -5.94
N SER A 144 -18.18 -1.63 -5.36
CA SER A 144 -18.05 -0.23 -5.82
C SER A 144 -17.47 -0.10 -7.23
N LEU A 145 -16.59 -1.03 -7.63
CA LEU A 145 -16.01 -1.09 -8.96
C LEU A 145 -16.98 -1.67 -10.00
N SER A 146 -17.91 -2.52 -9.54
CA SER A 146 -18.89 -3.20 -10.38
C SER A 146 -20.12 -2.34 -10.65
N SER A 147 -20.54 -1.52 -9.68
CA SER A 147 -21.69 -0.61 -9.82
C SER A 147 -21.45 0.58 -10.74
N ARG A 148 -20.20 0.86 -11.15
CA ARG A 148 -19.86 1.89 -12.15
C ARG A 148 -19.99 1.42 -13.60
N ARG A 149 -20.48 0.19 -13.85
CA ARG A 149 -20.63 -0.42 -15.18
C ARG A 149 -22.09 -0.50 -15.69
N THR A 150 -23.05 0.09 -14.97
CA THR A 150 -24.46 0.23 -15.38
C THR A 150 -24.80 1.70 -15.55
#